data_AF-A0A7Y8Q2K3-F1
#
_entry.id   AF-A0A7Y8Q2K3-F1
#
_cell.length_a   1.000
_cell.length_b   1.000
_cell.length_c   1.000
_cell.angle_alpha   90.00
_cell.angle_beta   90.00
_cell.angle_gamma   90.00
#
_symmetry.space_group_name_H-M   'P 1'
#
loop_
_entity.id
_entity.type
_entity.pdbx_description
1 polymer ?
#
loop_
_entity_poly.entity_id
_entity_poly.type
_entity_poly.pdbx_seq_one_letter_code
_entity_poly.pdbx_strand_id
1 'polypeptide(L)'
;MEKFMRLLNPKSINYEADRIDGGQPSMTAQDILLAMSFAKLTKLQDNLIRLKYFGANTKANVQIFSEILVGKYEQHFADAGVNQIYHSSIVLVALTEFCLVPASYKATERSRASLCGWSDTTVRNHMKARIDMVLEDLKNELSTGEEKIFTCISKSK
;
A
#
# COMPACT_ATOMS: atom_id res chain seq x y z
N MET A 1 14.57 -2.50 -3.06
CA MET A 1 13.73 -2.93 -1.92
C MET A 1 12.52 -3.70 -2.43
N GLU A 2 11.69 -3.09 -3.27
CA GLU A 2 10.51 -3.72 -3.88
C GLU A 2 10.76 -5.11 -4.54
N LYS A 3 11.89 -5.31 -5.25
CA LYS A 3 12.21 -6.58 -5.94
C LYS A 3 12.13 -7.81 -5.03
N PHE A 4 12.58 -7.70 -3.78
CA PHE A 4 12.57 -8.83 -2.86
C PHE A 4 11.21 -9.04 -2.21
N MET A 5 10.48 -7.96 -1.91
CA MET A 5 9.12 -8.08 -1.38
C MET A 5 8.15 -8.73 -2.37
N ARG A 6 8.44 -8.66 -3.68
CA ARG A 6 7.70 -9.41 -4.71
C ARG A 6 7.78 -10.92 -4.53
N LEU A 7 8.80 -11.46 -3.86
CA LEU A 7 8.87 -12.90 -3.52
C LEU A 7 7.71 -13.37 -2.62
N LEU A 8 6.90 -12.45 -2.08
CA LEU A 8 5.74 -12.79 -1.27
C LEU A 8 4.47 -13.00 -2.12
N ASN A 9 4.53 -12.70 -3.42
CA ASN A 9 3.43 -12.95 -4.35
C ASN A 9 3.68 -14.25 -5.14
N PRO A 10 2.83 -15.29 -4.97
CA PRO A 10 3.01 -16.59 -5.62
C PRO A 10 2.94 -16.54 -7.15
N LYS A 11 2.34 -15.48 -7.74
CA LYS A 11 2.26 -15.31 -9.21
C LYS A 11 3.55 -14.76 -9.84
N SER A 12 4.48 -14.26 -9.03
CA SER A 12 5.68 -13.58 -9.52
C SER A 12 6.97 -14.38 -9.37
N ILE A 13 6.91 -15.55 -8.74
CA ILE A 13 8.05 -16.45 -8.56
C ILE A 13 7.91 -17.63 -9.51
N ASN A 14 8.93 -17.85 -10.33
CA ASN A 14 9.09 -19.10 -11.06
C ASN A 14 9.95 -20.05 -10.21
N TYR A 15 9.31 -20.85 -9.37
CA TYR A 15 9.99 -21.78 -8.45
C TYR A 15 10.88 -22.82 -9.17
N GLU A 16 10.71 -23.02 -10.48
CA GLU A 16 11.57 -23.90 -11.27
C GLU A 16 12.88 -23.25 -11.76
N ALA A 17 12.91 -21.91 -11.86
CA ALA A 17 14.08 -21.16 -12.32
C ALA A 17 15.02 -20.76 -11.17
N ASP A 18 14.47 -20.48 -9.98
CA ASP A 18 15.24 -20.21 -8.76
C ASP A 18 15.54 -21.53 -8.03
N ARG A 19 16.37 -22.39 -8.66
CA ARG A 19 16.78 -23.68 -8.07
C ARG A 19 17.62 -23.48 -6.80
N ILE A 20 17.40 -24.39 -5.85
CA ILE A 20 18.02 -24.51 -4.52
C ILE A 20 19.47 -25.04 -4.57
N ASP A 21 20.01 -25.36 -5.75
CA ASP A 21 21.33 -26.01 -5.87
C ASP A 21 22.40 -25.07 -6.44
N GLY A 22 23.32 -24.62 -5.57
CA GLY A 22 24.74 -24.58 -5.93
C GLY A 22 25.47 -23.25 -6.12
N GLY A 23 24.96 -22.09 -5.72
CA GLY A 23 25.75 -20.85 -5.82
C GLY A 23 25.21 -19.65 -5.06
N GLN A 24 25.84 -19.35 -3.91
CA GLN A 24 25.50 -18.27 -2.94
C GLN A 24 24.05 -18.34 -2.42
N PRO A 25 23.80 -18.32 -1.09
CA PRO A 25 22.44 -18.35 -0.57
C PRO A 25 21.65 -17.13 -1.06
N SER A 26 20.78 -17.35 -2.05
CA SER A 26 19.87 -16.34 -2.57
C SER A 26 18.72 -16.18 -1.57
N MET A 27 18.41 -14.95 -1.22
CA MET A 27 17.34 -14.63 -0.28
C MET A 27 16.00 -15.17 -0.78
N THR A 28 15.35 -15.99 0.04
CA THR A 28 14.10 -16.68 -0.29
C THR A 28 12.89 -15.94 0.29
N ALA A 29 11.68 -16.33 -0.14
CA ALA A 29 10.44 -15.88 0.49
C ALA A 29 10.38 -16.24 1.99
N GLN A 30 10.98 -17.37 2.39
CA GLN A 30 11.00 -17.81 3.79
C GLN A 30 11.83 -16.88 4.66
N ASP A 31 12.99 -16.43 4.16
CA ASP A 31 13.85 -15.46 4.87
C ASP A 31 13.12 -14.14 5.10
N ILE A 32 12.34 -13.68 4.13
CA ILE A 32 11.55 -12.45 4.22
C ILE A 32 10.41 -12.62 5.23
N LEU A 33 9.68 -13.73 5.19
CA LEU A 33 8.61 -14.03 6.15
C LEU A 33 9.15 -14.10 7.59
N LEU A 34 10.32 -14.72 7.77
CA LEU A 34 10.98 -14.78 9.07
C LEU A 34 11.37 -13.37 9.53
N ALA A 35 12.00 -12.57 8.67
CA ALA A 35 12.36 -11.20 8.99
C ALA A 35 11.14 -10.32 9.33
N MET A 36 10.03 -10.48 8.60
CA MET A 36 8.76 -9.79 8.89
C MET A 36 8.27 -10.08 10.32
N SER A 37 8.40 -11.32 10.79
CA SER A 37 7.97 -11.69 12.14
C SER A 37 8.77 -10.98 13.25
N PHE A 38 10.01 -10.58 12.97
CA PHE A 38 10.87 -9.84 13.90
C PHE A 38 10.88 -8.32 13.66
N ALA A 39 10.36 -7.84 12.53
CA ALA A 39 10.45 -6.44 12.10
C ALA A 39 9.64 -5.45 12.95
N LYS A 40 8.80 -5.92 13.89
CA LYS A 40 7.93 -5.09 14.76
C LYS A 40 7.13 -4.05 13.94
N LEU A 41 6.46 -4.54 12.90
CA LEU A 41 5.60 -3.73 12.04
C LEU A 41 4.39 -3.19 12.82
N THR A 42 3.98 -1.97 12.51
CA THR A 42 2.69 -1.46 13.00
C THR A 42 1.54 -2.21 12.31
N LYS A 43 0.34 -2.17 12.90
CA LYS A 43 -0.86 -2.76 12.26
C LYS A 43 -1.12 -2.18 10.87
N LEU A 44 -0.83 -0.89 10.67
CA LEU A 44 -0.94 -0.24 9.37
C LEU A 44 0.07 -0.83 8.39
N GLN A 45 1.34 -0.90 8.77
CA GLN A 45 2.42 -1.41 7.93
C GLN A 45 2.16 -2.87 7.50
N ASP A 46 1.75 -3.73 8.44
CA ASP A 46 1.41 -5.13 8.14
C ASP A 46 0.28 -5.24 7.11
N ASN A 47 -0.80 -4.46 7.28
CA ASN A 47 -1.91 -4.47 6.33
C ASN A 47 -1.52 -3.91 4.95
N LEU A 48 -0.70 -2.85 4.90
CA LEU A 48 -0.21 -2.31 3.62
C LEU A 48 0.67 -3.32 2.89
N ILE A 49 1.53 -4.06 3.59
CA ILE A 49 2.32 -5.14 3.02
C ILE A 49 1.42 -6.26 2.48
N ARG A 50 0.39 -6.67 3.22
CA ARG A 50 -0.55 -7.71 2.74
C ARG A 50 -1.29 -7.25 1.49
N LEU A 51 -1.76 -6.01 1.47
CA LEU A 51 -2.44 -5.44 0.31
C LEU A 51 -1.50 -5.35 -0.89
N LYS A 52 -0.25 -4.90 -0.70
CA LYS A 52 0.69 -4.66 -1.80
C LYS A 52 1.36 -5.92 -2.32
N TYR A 53 1.69 -6.86 -1.44
CA TYR A 53 2.58 -7.98 -1.76
C TYR A 53 1.91 -9.36 -1.64
N PHE A 54 0.91 -9.55 -0.77
CA PHE A 54 0.30 -10.87 -0.54
C PHE A 54 -0.96 -11.11 -1.39
N GLY A 55 -1.27 -10.21 -2.32
CA GLY A 55 -2.46 -10.30 -3.15
C GLY A 55 -3.77 -10.07 -2.39
N ALA A 56 -3.72 -9.43 -1.21
CA ALA A 56 -4.92 -9.10 -0.43
C ALA A 56 -5.68 -7.88 -0.98
N ASN A 57 -5.24 -7.27 -2.09
CA ASN A 57 -5.84 -6.09 -2.73
C ASN A 57 -7.14 -6.38 -3.50
N THR A 58 -8.03 -7.23 -2.98
CA THR A 58 -9.36 -7.37 -3.57
C THR A 58 -10.16 -6.07 -3.38
N LYS A 59 -11.12 -5.79 -4.29
CA LYS A 59 -11.97 -4.59 -4.17
C LYS A 59 -12.67 -4.50 -2.81
N ALA A 60 -13.16 -5.64 -2.30
CA ALA A 60 -13.81 -5.71 -0.99
C ALA A 60 -12.85 -5.36 0.15
N ASN A 61 -11.62 -5.89 0.14
CA ASN A 61 -10.63 -5.59 1.16
C ASN A 61 -10.19 -4.12 1.13
N VAL A 62 -9.99 -3.56 -0.07
CA VAL A 62 -9.67 -2.14 -0.24
C VAL A 62 -10.79 -1.27 0.32
N GLN A 63 -12.04 -1.61 0.06
CA GLN A 63 -13.18 -0.86 0.59
C GLN A 63 -13.24 -0.91 2.13
N ILE A 64 -13.21 -2.10 2.73
CA ILE A 64 -13.22 -2.28 4.20
C ILE A 64 -12.06 -1.53 4.84
N PHE A 65 -10.85 -1.68 4.29
CA PHE A 65 -9.67 -1.04 4.86
C PHE A 65 -9.72 0.49 4.72
N SER A 66 -10.29 1.00 3.62
CA SER A 66 -10.48 2.44 3.43
C SER A 66 -11.42 3.05 4.48
N GLU A 67 -12.52 2.36 4.82
CA GLU A 67 -13.49 2.81 5.83
C GLU A 67 -12.85 2.89 7.22
N ILE A 68 -12.06 1.88 7.59
CA ILE A 68 -11.30 1.87 8.85
C ILE A 68 -10.27 2.99 8.88
N LEU A 69 -9.58 3.24 7.76
CA LEU A 69 -8.53 4.24 7.66
C LEU A 69 -9.05 5.69 7.74
N VAL A 70 -10.33 5.95 7.49
CA VAL A 70 -10.91 7.29 7.67
C VAL A 70 -10.60 7.84 9.05
N GLY A 71 -10.74 7.01 10.09
CA GLY A 71 -10.46 7.41 11.47
C GLY A 71 -9.02 7.87 11.72
N LYS A 72 -8.02 7.37 10.96
CA LYS A 72 -6.62 7.83 11.05
C LYS A 72 -6.45 9.27 10.55
N TYR A 73 -7.22 9.67 9.53
CA TYR A 73 -7.07 10.96 8.85
C TYR A 73 -8.15 11.98 9.21
N GLU A 74 -9.15 11.59 9.99
CA GLU A 74 -10.31 12.44 10.32
C GLU A 74 -9.90 13.82 10.87
N GLN A 75 -8.98 13.85 11.83
CA GLN A 75 -8.50 15.10 12.40
C GLN A 75 -7.77 15.97 11.37
N HIS A 76 -6.91 15.37 10.54
CA HIS A 76 -6.22 16.10 9.48
C HIS A 76 -7.18 16.69 8.43
N PHE A 77 -8.28 15.99 8.15
CA PHE A 77 -9.31 16.50 7.25
C PHE A 77 -10.13 17.62 7.89
N ALA A 78 -10.48 17.47 9.17
CA ALA A 78 -11.19 18.49 9.94
C ALA A 78 -10.38 19.80 10.06
N ASP A 79 -9.10 19.70 10.42
CA ASP A 79 -8.17 20.83 10.52
C ASP A 79 -7.98 21.55 9.17
N ALA A 80 -8.11 20.80 8.08
CA ALA A 80 -8.04 21.29 6.72
C ALA A 80 -9.35 21.88 6.19
N GLY A 81 -10.43 21.88 6.98
CA GLY A 81 -11.75 22.36 6.57
C GLY A 81 -12.40 21.51 5.46
N VAL A 82 -11.99 20.25 5.33
CA VAL A 82 -12.59 19.33 4.34
C VAL A 82 -13.97 18.94 4.85
N ASN A 83 -14.96 18.96 3.95
CA ASN A 83 -16.30 18.51 4.32
C ASN A 83 -16.30 16.98 4.55
N GLN A 84 -16.88 16.56 5.67
CA GLN A 84 -16.94 15.17 6.11
C GLN A 84 -17.51 14.21 5.06
N ILE A 85 -18.42 14.69 4.19
CA ILE A 85 -18.98 13.89 3.10
C ILE A 85 -17.93 13.36 2.11
N TYR A 86 -16.74 13.98 2.07
CA TYR A 86 -15.66 13.60 1.17
C TYR A 86 -14.63 12.66 1.80
N HIS A 87 -14.61 12.49 3.13
CA HIS A 87 -13.52 11.80 3.82
C HIS A 87 -13.37 10.35 3.36
N SER A 88 -14.45 9.58 3.37
CA SER A 88 -14.45 8.18 2.90
C SER A 88 -14.01 8.07 1.45
N SER A 89 -14.48 8.98 0.59
CA SER A 89 -14.13 9.00 -0.83
C SER A 89 -12.65 9.34 -1.05
N ILE A 90 -12.07 10.26 -0.26
CA ILE A 90 -10.64 10.60 -0.34
C ILE A 90 -9.79 9.39 -0.02
N VAL A 91 -10.07 8.71 1.09
CA VAL A 91 -9.29 7.55 1.55
C VAL A 91 -9.45 6.36 0.60
N LEU A 92 -10.68 6.08 0.13
CA LEU A 92 -10.95 5.02 -0.83
C LEU A 92 -10.16 5.20 -2.14
N VAL A 93 -10.18 6.41 -2.69
CA VAL A 93 -9.45 6.71 -3.94
C VAL A 93 -7.94 6.58 -3.72
N ALA A 94 -7.40 7.15 -2.64
CA ALA A 94 -5.98 7.07 -2.34
C ALA A 94 -5.51 5.61 -2.16
N LEU A 95 -6.27 4.81 -1.42
CA LEU A 95 -5.95 3.39 -1.20
C LEU A 95 -6.09 2.56 -2.50
N THR A 96 -7.08 2.88 -3.33
CA THR A 96 -7.24 2.26 -4.66
C THR A 96 -6.03 2.56 -5.55
N GLU A 97 -5.59 3.82 -5.59
CA GLU A 97 -4.38 4.21 -6.34
C GLU A 97 -3.11 3.57 -5.77
N PHE A 98 -3.05 3.37 -4.45
CA PHE A 98 -1.94 2.70 -3.82
C PHE A 98 -1.88 1.20 -4.16
N CYS A 99 -3.01 0.50 -4.15
CA CYS A 99 -3.07 -0.97 -4.23
C CYS A 99 -3.32 -1.56 -5.63
N LEU A 100 -4.11 -0.86 -6.46
CA LEU A 100 -4.72 -1.44 -7.67
C LEU A 100 -4.21 -0.82 -8.98
N VAL A 101 -3.40 0.22 -8.87
CA VAL A 101 -2.90 0.97 -10.03
C VAL A 101 -1.43 0.60 -10.29
N PRO A 102 -1.05 0.30 -11.54
CA PRO A 102 0.34 0.04 -11.88
C PRO A 102 1.19 1.30 -11.73
N ALA A 103 2.47 1.15 -11.38
CA ALA A 103 3.36 2.28 -11.05
C ALA A 103 3.50 3.33 -12.16
N SER A 104 3.27 2.97 -13.43
CA SER A 104 3.32 3.89 -14.57
C SER A 104 2.04 4.68 -14.81
N TYR A 105 0.93 4.31 -14.17
CA TYR A 105 -0.36 4.96 -14.38
C TYR A 105 -0.47 6.23 -13.53
N LYS A 106 -0.82 7.34 -14.19
CA LYS A 106 -1.15 8.60 -13.55
C LYS A 106 -2.66 8.74 -13.50
N ALA A 107 -3.23 8.69 -12.30
CA ALA A 107 -4.66 8.90 -12.11
C ALA A 107 -5.05 10.33 -12.52
N THR A 108 -6.14 10.43 -13.28
CA THR A 108 -6.76 11.70 -13.67
C THR A 108 -7.91 12.02 -12.72
N GLU A 109 -8.33 13.28 -12.66
CA GLU A 109 -9.52 13.67 -11.89
C GLU A 109 -10.77 12.90 -12.36
N ARG A 110 -10.85 12.58 -13.66
CA ARG A 110 -11.94 11.79 -14.23
C ARG A 110 -11.94 10.33 -13.75
N SER A 111 -10.77 9.68 -13.69
CA SER A 111 -10.68 8.32 -13.16
C SER A 111 -10.99 8.30 -11.66
N ARG A 112 -10.51 9.30 -10.91
CA ARG A 112 -10.84 9.46 -9.48
C ARG A 112 -12.34 9.64 -9.25
N ALA A 113 -13.00 10.49 -10.05
CA ALA A 113 -14.45 10.67 -10.04
C ALA A 113 -15.21 9.35 -10.26
N SER A 114 -14.75 8.52 -11.21
CA SER A 114 -15.38 7.21 -11.48
C SER A 114 -15.28 6.23 -10.30
N LEU A 115 -14.30 6.39 -9.41
CA LEU A 115 -14.10 5.53 -8.24
C LEU A 115 -14.97 5.94 -7.05
N CYS A 116 -15.28 7.24 -6.91
CA CYS A 116 -15.99 7.77 -5.75
C CYS A 116 -17.41 8.28 -6.01
N GLY A 117 -17.85 8.34 -7.27
CA GLY A 117 -19.20 8.78 -7.64
C GLY A 117 -19.40 10.31 -7.62
N TRP A 118 -18.37 11.09 -7.30
CA TRP A 118 -18.40 12.55 -7.38
C TRP A 118 -18.03 13.04 -8.78
N SER A 119 -18.41 14.29 -9.11
CA SER A 119 -17.96 14.91 -10.35
C SER A 119 -16.44 15.14 -10.35
N ASP A 120 -15.83 15.15 -11.53
CA ASP A 120 -14.40 15.45 -11.69
C ASP A 120 -14.03 16.84 -11.12
N THR A 121 -14.95 17.79 -11.20
CA THR A 121 -14.82 19.15 -10.65
C THR A 121 -14.84 19.13 -9.13
N THR A 122 -15.72 18.34 -8.51
CA THR A 122 -15.73 18.13 -7.06
C THR A 122 -14.41 17.52 -6.59
N VAL A 123 -13.93 16.49 -7.30
CA VAL A 123 -12.64 15.86 -6.98
C VAL A 123 -11.49 16.87 -7.07
N ARG A 124 -11.43 17.64 -8.16
CA ARG A 124 -10.39 18.64 -8.41
C ARG A 124 -10.34 19.70 -7.31
N ASN A 125 -11.50 20.22 -6.91
CA ASN A 125 -11.59 21.38 -6.03
C ASN A 125 -11.55 21.01 -4.53
N HIS A 126 -12.05 19.83 -4.15
CA HIS A 126 -12.23 19.49 -2.73
C HIS A 126 -11.39 18.30 -2.26
N MET A 127 -11.01 17.38 -3.15
CA MET A 127 -10.45 16.09 -2.74
C MET A 127 -9.01 15.88 -3.16
N LYS A 128 -8.61 16.42 -4.33
CA LYS A 128 -7.32 16.12 -4.99
C LYS A 128 -6.13 16.24 -4.05
N ALA A 129 -5.96 17.39 -3.40
CA ALA A 129 -4.83 17.63 -2.51
C ALA A 129 -4.77 16.64 -1.33
N ARG A 130 -5.94 16.19 -0.85
CA ARG A 130 -6.04 15.25 0.27
C ARG A 130 -5.86 13.81 -0.16
N ILE A 131 -6.31 13.45 -1.37
CA ILE A 131 -6.01 12.16 -1.99
C ILE A 131 -4.50 12.01 -2.15
N ASP A 132 -3.83 13.03 -2.69
CA ASP A 132 -2.38 13.00 -2.93
C ASP A 132 -1.61 12.93 -1.60
N MET A 133 -2.05 13.65 -0.56
CA MET A 133 -1.47 13.58 0.79
C MET A 133 -1.60 12.18 1.41
N VAL A 134 -2.80 11.58 1.39
CA VAL A 134 -3.01 10.23 1.94
C VAL A 134 -2.20 9.21 1.16
N LEU A 135 -2.17 9.31 -0.18
CA LEU A 135 -1.38 8.42 -1.02
C LEU A 135 0.11 8.46 -0.66
N GLU A 136 0.63 9.66 -0.38
CA GLU A 136 2.03 9.82 0.01
C GLU A 136 2.31 9.27 1.42
N ASP A 137 1.41 9.49 2.40
CA ASP A 137 1.52 8.87 3.73
C ASP A 137 1.56 7.34 3.64
N LEU A 138 0.67 6.74 2.84
CA LEU A 138 0.64 5.29 2.64
C LEU A 138 1.94 4.74 2.03
N LYS A 139 2.55 5.47 1.08
CA LYS A 139 3.85 5.10 0.50
C LYS A 139 4.98 5.19 1.53
N ASN A 140 4.99 6.25 2.33
CA ASN A 140 6.01 6.45 3.37
C ASN A 140 5.90 5.38 4.46
N GLU A 141 4.69 5.03 4.88
CA GLU A 141 4.44 3.95 5.83
C GLU A 141 4.87 2.60 5.27
N LEU A 142 4.58 2.31 4.00
CA LEU A 142 5.06 1.09 3.35
C LEU A 142 6.60 1.06 3.30
N SER A 143 7.25 2.14 2.87
CA SER A 143 8.72 2.23 2.78
C SER A 143 9.36 2.01 4.16
N THR A 144 8.81 2.65 5.19
CA THR A 144 9.27 2.48 6.58
C THR A 144 9.10 1.02 7.04
N GLY A 145 8.00 0.37 6.66
CA GLY A 145 7.77 -1.05 6.93
C GLY A 145 8.79 -1.95 6.23
N GLU A 146 9.07 -1.69 4.96
CA GLU A 146 10.09 -2.41 4.19
C GLU A 146 11.48 -2.27 4.80
N GLU A 147 11.89 -1.06 5.15
CA GLU A 147 13.19 -0.80 5.79
C GLU A 147 13.37 -1.58 7.10
N LYS A 148 12.31 -1.69 7.92
CA LYS A 148 12.34 -2.52 9.13
C LYS A 148 12.59 -3.99 8.81
N ILE A 149 11.91 -4.53 7.81
CA ILE A 149 12.09 -5.92 7.37
C ILE A 149 13.53 -6.14 6.89
N PHE A 150 14.05 -5.24 6.04
CA PHE A 150 15.42 -5.36 5.54
C PHE A 150 16.47 -5.23 6.63
N THR A 151 16.25 -4.36 7.63
CA THR A 151 17.14 -4.24 8.79
C THR A 151 17.23 -5.56 9.56
N CYS A 152 16.13 -6.31 9.65
CA CYS A 152 16.14 -7.64 10.26
C CYS A 152 16.92 -8.65 9.40
N ILE A 153 16.77 -8.60 8.08
CA ILE A 153 17.52 -9.47 7.15
C ILE A 153 19.02 -9.19 7.22
N SER A 154 19.42 -7.91 7.24
CA SER A 154 20.83 -7.52 7.24
C SER A 154 21.55 -7.85 8.56
N LYS A 155 20.82 -7.95 9.67
CA LYS A 155 21.35 -8.38 10.98
C LYS A 155 21.56 -9.89 11.08
N SER A 156 20.90 -10.67 10.23
CA SER A 156 21.02 -12.13 10.18
C SER A 156 22.18 -12.63 9.32
N LYS A 157 22.96 -11.72 8.72
CA LYS A 157 24.21 -12.00 8.01
C LYS A 157 25.40 -11.59 8.88
#